data_AF-A0A431URU8-F1
#
_entry.id   AF-A0A431URU8-F1
#
_cell.length_a   1.000
_cell.length_b   1.000
_cell.length_c   1.000
_cell.angle_alpha   90.00
_cell.angle_beta   90.00
_cell.angle_gamma   90.00
#
_symmetry.space_group_name_H-M   'P 1'
#
loop_
_entity.id
_entity.type
_entity.pdbx_description
1 polymer ?
#
loop_
_entity_poly.entity_id
_entity_poly.type
_entity_poly.pdbx_seq_one_letter_code
_entity_poly.pdbx_strand_id
1 'polypeptide(L)'
;MLLVFCMMFSATAAAEGEYNWIEGGTTVDLGDIASIELDPGFIFLDGEETKRMAQDYGDPISGLEIGSIFPMDESQTWAVYFDYEETGHIKDDEKIDADALLKSYQEGTEEANKDLQPSERYYVTGWDIEPFYDEKTNNLTWSLLLEDANKETFLNYNTRILTREGNISVILVTDPQNMEANKQILDEKILPLLNIKEGNKYTDFNESTDKVAEYGLSALILGGTGLAVAKKAGLIAVLLAFGKKFGVLVVAAIVGLWSFIRKKKKNKTSETVEPISE
;
A
#
# COMPACT_ATOMS: atom_id res chain seq x y z
N MET A 1 -31.41 -14.15 2.45
CA MET A 1 -31.07 -15.59 2.35
C MET A 1 -30.86 -15.92 0.88
N LEU A 2 -29.64 -15.76 0.38
CA LEU A 2 -29.26 -16.16 -0.96
C LEU A 2 -27.94 -16.93 -0.84
N LEU A 3 -28.03 -18.23 -1.07
CA LEU A 3 -26.88 -19.13 -1.18
C LEU A 3 -26.07 -18.70 -2.41
N VAL A 4 -24.77 -18.46 -2.22
CA VAL A 4 -23.81 -18.46 -3.32
C VAL A 4 -22.76 -19.53 -3.03
N PHE A 5 -22.58 -20.35 -4.05
CA PHE A 5 -21.99 -21.66 -4.09
C PHE A 5 -20.49 -21.59 -3.74
N CYS A 6 -20.12 -22.31 -2.69
CA CYS A 6 -18.74 -22.53 -2.29
C CYS A 6 -18.07 -23.43 -3.35
N MET A 7 -17.37 -22.84 -4.33
CA MET A 7 -16.45 -23.59 -5.17
C MET A 7 -15.19 -23.86 -4.36
N MET A 8 -15.17 -25.04 -3.72
CA MET A 8 -13.96 -25.66 -3.25
C MET A 8 -13.10 -26.05 -4.45
N PHE A 9 -12.11 -25.23 -4.78
CA PHE A 9 -10.92 -25.72 -5.47
C PHE A 9 -9.94 -26.21 -4.40
N SER A 10 -9.79 -27.53 -4.31
CA SER A 10 -8.71 -28.17 -3.58
C SER A 10 -7.38 -27.84 -4.26
N ALA A 11 -6.73 -26.75 -3.87
CA ALA A 11 -5.31 -26.56 -4.10
C ALA A 11 -4.54 -27.23 -2.94
N THR A 12 -4.33 -28.53 -3.07
CA THR A 12 -3.41 -29.25 -2.20
C THR A 12 -1.97 -28.84 -2.51
N ALA A 13 -1.28 -28.28 -1.52
CA ALA A 13 0.19 -28.29 -1.36
C ALA A 13 1.04 -27.45 -2.33
N ALA A 14 0.96 -26.13 -2.20
CA ALA A 14 2.07 -25.17 -2.31
C ALA A 14 1.71 -24.05 -1.30
N ALA A 15 2.53 -23.68 -0.32
CA ALA A 15 3.19 -22.36 -0.35
C ALA A 15 3.91 -22.02 0.98
N GLU A 16 4.40 -22.97 1.80
CA GLU A 16 5.38 -22.62 2.86
C GLU A 16 6.80 -22.42 2.26
N GLY A 17 6.88 -21.85 1.06
CA GLY A 17 8.10 -21.65 0.28
C GLY A 17 7.83 -20.91 -1.03
N GLU A 18 6.83 -20.03 -1.07
CA GLU A 18 6.51 -19.32 -2.31
C GLU A 18 7.29 -18.03 -2.48
N TYR A 19 7.46 -17.16 -1.49
CA TYR A 19 8.14 -15.87 -1.64
C TYR A 19 9.50 -15.77 -0.94
N ASN A 20 10.42 -14.98 -1.51
CA ASN A 20 11.75 -14.70 -0.97
C ASN A 20 11.66 -13.63 0.12
N TRP A 21 11.10 -14.01 1.27
CA TRP A 21 11.02 -13.14 2.44
C TRP A 21 12.39 -12.78 2.98
N ILE A 22 12.57 -11.50 3.31
CA ILE A 22 13.73 -11.00 4.05
C ILE A 22 13.27 -10.63 5.45
N GLU A 23 13.83 -11.28 6.47
CA GLU A 23 13.56 -10.96 7.87
C GLU A 23 14.26 -9.66 8.29
N GLY A 24 13.66 -8.94 9.23
CA GLY A 24 14.20 -7.73 9.82
C GLY A 24 15.50 -7.93 10.62
N GLY A 25 16.05 -6.83 11.12
CA GLY A 25 17.40 -6.76 11.68
C GLY A 25 18.49 -6.60 10.62
N THR A 26 18.11 -6.23 9.40
CA THR A 26 19.01 -5.98 8.26
C THR A 26 18.56 -4.74 7.49
N THR A 27 19.44 -4.19 6.67
CA THR A 27 19.07 -3.19 5.67
C THR A 27 18.56 -3.89 4.40
N VAL A 28 17.47 -3.38 3.83
CA VAL A 28 16.92 -3.82 2.55
C VAL A 28 16.90 -2.66 1.55
N ASP A 29 17.01 -2.97 0.26
CA ASP A 29 16.96 -1.98 -0.81
C ASP A 29 15.53 -1.84 -1.35
N LEU A 30 15.11 -0.59 -1.57
CA LEU A 30 13.92 -0.24 -2.34
C LEU A 30 14.37 0.15 -3.75
N GLY A 31 14.69 -0.87 -4.54
CA GLY A 31 15.37 -0.71 -5.83
C GLY A 31 16.67 0.10 -5.71
N ASP A 32 16.95 0.90 -6.73
CA ASP A 32 18.15 1.75 -6.77
C ASP A 32 17.94 3.13 -6.11
N ILE A 33 16.74 3.42 -5.62
CA ILE A 33 16.35 4.76 -5.16
C ILE A 33 16.58 4.95 -3.66
N ALA A 34 16.26 3.94 -2.85
CA ALA A 34 16.31 4.04 -1.41
C ALA A 34 16.71 2.72 -0.74
N SER A 35 16.88 2.78 0.57
CA SER A 35 17.07 1.62 1.45
C SER A 35 16.28 1.82 2.74
N ILE A 36 15.98 0.74 3.45
CA ILE A 36 15.31 0.77 4.76
C ILE A 36 16.11 -0.07 5.75
N GLU A 37 16.43 0.48 6.92
CA GLU A 37 16.85 -0.32 8.07
C GLU A 37 15.61 -1.03 8.63
N LEU A 38 15.44 -2.32 8.32
CA LEU A 38 14.22 -3.06 8.64
C LEU A 38 14.24 -3.51 10.10
N ASP A 39 13.29 -3.03 10.91
CA ASP A 39 13.15 -3.45 12.32
C ASP A 39 12.95 -4.98 12.43
N PRO A 40 13.54 -5.66 13.44
CA PRO A 40 13.39 -7.12 13.63
C PRO A 40 11.95 -7.63 13.78
N GLY A 41 10.99 -6.75 14.07
CA GLY A 41 9.57 -7.08 14.13
C GLY A 41 8.89 -7.21 12.76
N PHE A 42 9.60 -6.97 11.66
CA PHE A 42 9.04 -6.92 10.31
C PHE A 42 9.70 -7.92 9.34
N ILE A 43 8.99 -8.21 8.26
CA ILE A 43 9.48 -8.96 7.10
C ILE A 43 9.24 -8.13 5.83
N PHE A 44 10.08 -8.35 4.81
CA PHE A 44 10.10 -7.58 3.59
C PHE A 44 10.06 -8.47 2.34
N LEU A 45 9.42 -7.96 1.28
CA LEU A 45 9.55 -8.44 -0.09
C LEU A 45 10.08 -7.32 -0.97
N ASP A 46 10.99 -7.64 -1.89
CA ASP A 46 11.42 -6.69 -2.92
C ASP A 46 10.30 -6.40 -3.93
N GLY A 47 10.56 -5.52 -4.90
CA GLY A 47 9.57 -5.14 -5.90
C GLY A 47 9.07 -6.31 -6.77
N GLU A 48 9.95 -7.26 -7.13
CA GLU A 48 9.56 -8.41 -7.95
C GLU A 48 8.61 -9.34 -7.19
N GLU A 49 8.96 -9.63 -5.94
CA GLU A 49 8.20 -10.52 -5.07
C GLU A 49 6.90 -9.87 -4.57
N THR A 50 6.92 -8.56 -4.31
CA THR A 50 5.72 -7.77 -4.02
C THR A 50 4.72 -7.84 -5.16
N LYS A 51 5.19 -7.61 -6.39
CA LYS A 51 4.36 -7.70 -7.61
C LYS A 51 3.81 -9.10 -7.82
N ARG A 52 4.64 -10.13 -7.62
CA ARG A 52 4.21 -11.52 -7.77
C ARG A 52 3.15 -11.88 -6.73
N MET A 53 3.36 -11.49 -5.47
CA MET A 53 2.38 -11.69 -4.42
C MET A 53 1.05 -11.02 -4.78
N ALA A 54 1.06 -9.74 -5.16
CA ALA A 54 -0.15 -9.04 -5.58
C ALA A 54 -0.87 -9.77 -6.73
N GLN A 55 -0.15 -10.28 -7.74
CA GLN A 55 -0.73 -11.06 -8.83
C GLN A 55 -1.39 -12.37 -8.36
N ASP A 56 -0.72 -13.11 -7.48
CA ASP A 56 -1.20 -14.40 -6.95
C ASP A 56 -2.48 -14.24 -6.13
N TYR A 57 -2.60 -13.13 -5.38
CA TYR A 57 -3.82 -12.77 -4.64
C TYR A 57 -4.87 -12.03 -5.48
N GLY A 58 -4.56 -11.73 -6.75
CA GLY A 58 -5.46 -11.05 -7.67
C GLY A 58 -5.59 -9.54 -7.42
N ASP A 59 -4.73 -8.98 -6.57
CA ASP A 59 -4.61 -7.55 -6.32
C ASP A 59 -4.13 -6.84 -7.60
N PRO A 60 -4.58 -5.59 -7.85
CA PRO A 60 -4.03 -4.79 -8.94
C PRO A 60 -2.57 -4.45 -8.66
N ILE A 61 -1.79 -4.41 -9.73
CA ILE A 61 -0.38 -3.98 -9.74
C ILE A 61 -0.28 -2.67 -10.51
N SER A 62 0.48 -1.72 -9.98
CA SER A 62 0.85 -0.49 -10.67
C SER A 62 1.95 -0.73 -11.69
N GLY A 63 2.78 -1.76 -11.49
CA GLY A 63 3.99 -2.00 -12.26
C GLY A 63 5.22 -1.29 -11.69
N LEU A 64 5.02 -0.40 -10.72
CA LEU A 64 6.00 0.49 -10.11
C LEU A 64 6.49 0.01 -8.74
N GLU A 65 6.08 -1.19 -8.32
CA GLU A 65 6.40 -1.76 -7.02
C GLU A 65 7.91 -1.90 -6.83
N ILE A 66 8.42 -1.33 -5.74
CA ILE A 66 9.83 -1.41 -5.33
C ILE A 66 10.02 -2.13 -3.98
N GLY A 67 8.93 -2.47 -3.29
CA GLY A 67 8.96 -3.36 -2.13
C GLY A 67 7.70 -3.31 -1.28
N SER A 68 7.64 -4.17 -0.27
CA SER A 68 6.58 -4.18 0.73
C SER A 68 7.04 -4.72 2.08
N ILE A 69 6.45 -4.22 3.17
CA ILE A 69 6.74 -4.58 4.56
C ILE A 69 5.49 -5.12 5.24
N PHE A 70 5.66 -6.17 6.05
CA PHE A 70 4.61 -6.82 6.83
C PHE A 70 5.07 -7.06 8.26
N PRO A 71 4.15 -7.13 9.25
CA PRO A 71 4.50 -7.55 10.60
C PRO A 71 4.90 -9.03 10.63
N MET A 72 5.93 -9.35 11.40
CA MET A 72 6.26 -10.74 11.73
C MET A 72 5.28 -11.32 12.77
N ASP A 73 4.68 -10.46 13.59
CA ASP A 73 3.62 -10.83 14.52
C ASP A 73 2.33 -11.14 13.76
N GLU A 74 2.11 -12.44 13.62
CA GLU A 74 0.90 -13.15 13.25
C GLU A 74 -0.46 -12.51 13.64
N SER A 75 -0.52 -11.81 14.77
CA SER A 75 -1.74 -11.20 15.30
C SER A 75 -2.01 -9.80 14.74
N GLN A 76 -1.02 -9.19 14.10
CA GLN A 76 -1.13 -7.90 13.45
C GLN A 76 -1.52 -8.09 11.98
N THR A 77 -2.42 -7.25 11.48
CA THR A 77 -2.89 -7.34 10.10
C THR A 77 -2.76 -5.99 9.41
N TRP A 78 -1.56 -5.71 8.92
CA TRP A 78 -1.25 -4.55 8.12
C TRP A 78 -0.11 -4.85 7.13
N ALA A 79 0.01 -4.02 6.11
CA ALA A 79 1.10 -4.05 5.14
C ALA A 79 1.44 -2.62 4.72
N VAL A 80 2.71 -2.38 4.40
CA VAL A 80 3.16 -1.13 3.79
C VAL A 80 3.72 -1.43 2.40
N TYR A 81 3.19 -0.78 1.38
CA TYR A 81 3.63 -0.93 0.00
C TYR A 81 4.42 0.31 -0.46
N PHE A 82 5.46 0.05 -1.25
CA PHE A 82 6.33 1.07 -1.82
C PHE A 82 6.31 0.98 -3.34
N ASP A 83 5.95 2.09 -3.99
CA ASP A 83 6.04 2.27 -5.45
C ASP A 83 6.97 3.44 -5.77
N TYR A 84 7.70 3.37 -6.89
CA TYR A 84 8.50 4.50 -7.38
C TYR A 84 8.00 4.98 -8.74
N GLU A 85 7.70 6.28 -8.85
CA GLU A 85 7.33 6.92 -10.11
C GLU A 85 8.32 8.04 -10.47
N GLU A 86 9.09 7.83 -11.55
CA GLU A 86 10.09 8.78 -12.06
C GLU A 86 9.43 9.78 -13.03
N THR A 87 8.73 10.77 -12.49
CA THR A 87 8.02 11.77 -13.32
C THR A 87 8.83 13.03 -13.61
N GLY A 88 9.96 13.20 -12.92
CA GLY A 88 10.77 14.41 -12.82
C GLY A 88 10.70 15.02 -11.42
N HIS A 89 11.51 16.04 -11.18
CA HIS A 89 11.53 16.80 -9.93
C HIS A 89 10.19 17.52 -9.71
N ILE A 90 9.47 17.14 -8.66
CA ILE A 90 8.16 17.68 -8.32
C ILE A 90 8.36 18.93 -7.46
N LYS A 91 7.94 20.09 -7.95
CA LYS A 91 8.07 21.33 -7.20
C LYS A 91 7.17 21.35 -5.97
N ASP A 92 7.70 21.90 -4.89
CA ASP A 92 7.06 22.06 -3.58
C ASP A 92 6.74 23.52 -3.22
N ASP A 93 6.66 24.41 -4.22
CA ASP A 93 6.42 25.84 -4.05
C ASP A 93 4.93 26.23 -3.98
N GLU A 94 4.03 25.26 -4.07
CA GLU A 94 2.59 25.51 -4.04
C GLU A 94 1.97 25.41 -2.64
N LYS A 95 0.96 26.25 -2.41
CA LYS A 95 0.11 26.13 -1.23
C LYS A 95 -0.99 25.11 -1.50
N ILE A 96 -1.06 24.09 -0.67
CA ILE A 96 -2.10 23.06 -0.71
C ILE A 96 -3.45 23.65 -0.25
N ASP A 97 -4.48 23.47 -1.07
CA ASP A 97 -5.88 23.79 -0.75
C ASP A 97 -6.63 22.49 -0.45
N ALA A 98 -6.65 22.11 0.84
CA ALA A 98 -7.24 20.85 1.30
C ALA A 98 -8.74 20.75 0.98
N ASP A 99 -9.49 21.86 1.04
CA ASP A 99 -10.93 21.88 0.75
C ASP A 99 -11.18 21.65 -0.74
N ALA A 100 -10.40 22.29 -1.63
CA ALA A 100 -10.52 22.08 -3.07
C ALA A 100 -10.14 20.65 -3.48
N LEU A 101 -9.12 20.07 -2.84
CA LEU A 101 -8.70 18.69 -3.06
C LEU A 101 -9.76 17.69 -2.59
N LEU A 102 -10.34 17.89 -1.39
CA LEU A 102 -11.42 17.04 -0.89
C LEU A 102 -12.62 17.06 -1.82
N LYS A 103 -13.02 18.25 -2.26
CA LYS A 103 -14.10 18.42 -3.23
C LYS A 103 -13.82 17.67 -4.53
N SER A 104 -12.57 17.72 -5.03
CA SER A 104 -12.17 17.00 -6.23
C SER A 104 -12.29 15.47 -6.06
N TYR A 105 -11.90 14.94 -4.89
CA TYR A 105 -12.11 13.52 -4.57
C TYR A 105 -13.59 13.14 -4.49
N GLN A 106 -14.40 13.98 -3.84
CA GLN A 106 -15.84 13.77 -3.71
C GLN A 106 -16.52 13.73 -5.09
N GLU A 107 -16.27 14.74 -5.93
CA GLU A 107 -16.82 14.81 -7.29
C GLU A 107 -16.36 13.64 -8.16
N GLY A 108 -15.06 13.29 -8.10
CA GLY A 108 -14.52 12.15 -8.85
C GLY A 108 -15.12 10.81 -8.42
N THR A 109 -15.36 10.63 -7.12
CA THR A 109 -15.97 9.42 -6.57
C THR A 109 -17.46 9.34 -6.89
N GLU A 110 -18.19 10.47 -6.81
CA GLU A 110 -19.59 10.54 -7.23
C GLU A 110 -19.77 10.21 -8.72
N GLU A 111 -18.87 10.70 -9.58
CA GLU A 111 -18.87 10.36 -11.01
C GLU A 111 -18.63 8.86 -11.21
N ALA A 112 -17.62 8.28 -10.55
CA ALA A 112 -17.30 6.85 -10.63
C ALA A 112 -18.49 5.96 -10.23
N ASN A 113 -19.22 6.37 -9.18
CA ASN A 113 -20.35 5.63 -8.65
C ASN A 113 -21.55 5.52 -9.62
N LYS A 114 -21.62 6.37 -10.65
CA LYS A 114 -22.71 6.33 -11.66
C LYS A 114 -22.71 5.01 -12.45
N ASP A 115 -21.52 4.44 -12.67
CA ASP A 115 -21.32 3.21 -13.42
C ASP A 115 -21.31 1.95 -12.53
N LEU A 116 -21.49 2.10 -11.21
CA LEU A 116 -21.47 1.01 -10.23
C LEU A 116 -22.87 0.67 -9.71
N GLN A 117 -23.06 -0.61 -9.36
CA GLN A 117 -24.24 -1.02 -8.61
C GLN A 117 -24.25 -0.34 -7.24
N PRO A 118 -25.41 -0.01 -6.65
CA PRO A 118 -25.47 0.66 -5.35
C PRO A 118 -24.64 0.00 -4.24
N SER A 119 -24.54 -1.33 -4.25
CA SER A 119 -23.76 -2.12 -3.27
C SER A 119 -22.25 -2.06 -3.46
N GLU A 120 -21.77 -1.55 -4.60
CA GLU A 120 -20.34 -1.48 -4.94
C GLU A 120 -19.77 -0.06 -4.78
N ARG A 121 -20.58 0.89 -4.34
CA ARG A 121 -20.23 2.30 -4.27
C ARG A 121 -19.39 2.61 -3.04
N TYR A 122 -18.48 3.55 -3.20
CA TYR A 122 -17.69 4.14 -2.12
C TYR A 122 -17.86 5.66 -2.13
N TYR A 123 -17.60 6.30 -1.01
CA TYR A 123 -17.75 7.75 -0.86
C TYR A 123 -16.55 8.29 -0.10
N VAL A 124 -15.97 9.39 -0.57
CA VAL A 124 -15.02 10.16 0.22
C VAL A 124 -15.82 11.14 1.06
N THR A 125 -15.75 11.01 2.39
CA THR A 125 -16.58 11.81 3.31
C THR A 125 -15.79 12.93 3.98
N GLY A 126 -14.47 12.86 4.00
CA GLY A 126 -13.63 13.90 4.57
C GLY A 126 -12.15 13.55 4.53
N TRP A 127 -11.38 14.41 5.19
CA TRP A 127 -10.03 14.09 5.62
C TRP A 127 -10.08 13.45 7.01
N ASP A 128 -9.30 12.40 7.20
CA ASP A 128 -8.86 11.99 8.51
C ASP A 128 -7.62 12.80 8.93
N ILE A 129 -6.70 13.03 7.98
CA ILE A 129 -5.57 13.95 8.09
C ILE A 129 -5.54 14.80 6.83
N GLU A 130 -5.67 16.12 6.99
CA GLU A 130 -5.53 17.07 5.89
C GLU A 130 -4.14 16.96 5.26
N PRO A 131 -4.02 17.12 3.93
CA PRO A 131 -2.74 17.05 3.24
C PRO A 131 -1.77 18.11 3.74
N PHE A 132 -0.58 17.68 4.12
CA PHE A 132 0.51 18.55 4.54
C PHE A 132 1.85 18.10 3.98
N TYR A 133 2.71 19.07 3.69
CA TYR A 133 4.08 18.86 3.24
C TYR A 133 5.05 19.23 4.36
N ASP A 134 5.96 18.33 4.70
CA ASP A 134 7.07 18.59 5.63
C ASP A 134 8.34 18.90 4.83
N GLU A 135 8.74 20.17 4.83
CA GLU A 135 9.94 20.67 4.16
C GLU A 135 11.24 20.03 4.67
N LYS A 136 11.27 19.51 5.90
CA LYS A 136 12.48 18.89 6.47
C LYS A 136 12.74 17.50 5.93
N THR A 137 11.67 16.76 5.65
CA THR A 137 11.75 15.38 5.17
C THR A 137 11.42 15.26 3.68
N ASN A 138 10.92 16.34 3.05
CA ASN A 138 10.35 16.35 1.71
C ASN A 138 9.22 15.32 1.54
N ASN A 139 8.40 15.17 2.58
CA ASN A 139 7.29 14.21 2.60
C ASN A 139 5.96 14.95 2.48
N LEU A 140 5.09 14.46 1.61
CA LEU A 140 3.70 14.87 1.50
C LEU A 140 2.80 13.77 2.06
N THR A 141 2.02 14.08 3.09
CA THR A 141 1.20 13.09 3.82
C THR A 141 -0.25 13.52 3.88
N TRP A 142 -1.17 12.58 3.69
CA TRP A 142 -2.60 12.79 3.84
C TRP A 142 -3.34 11.49 4.14
N SER A 143 -4.54 11.60 4.70
CA SER A 143 -5.40 10.46 4.96
C SER A 143 -6.85 10.79 4.64
N LEU A 144 -7.45 10.05 3.71
CA LEU A 144 -8.86 10.20 3.36
C LEU A 144 -9.73 9.37 4.30
N LEU A 145 -10.87 9.92 4.70
CA LEU A 145 -11.97 9.17 5.31
C LEU A 145 -12.96 8.75 4.22
N LEU A 146 -13.20 7.45 4.10
CA LEU A 146 -14.11 6.85 3.12
C LEU A 146 -15.22 6.07 3.81
N GLU A 147 -16.35 5.94 3.10
CA GLU A 147 -17.48 5.08 3.47
C GLU A 147 -17.85 4.16 2.30
N ASP A 148 -18.22 2.92 2.60
CA ASP A 148 -18.84 2.01 1.62
C ASP A 148 -20.37 2.20 1.55
N ALA A 149 -21.03 1.37 0.72
CA ALA A 149 -22.48 1.36 0.58
C ALA A 149 -23.24 1.01 1.88
N ASN A 150 -22.59 0.31 2.84
CA ASN A 150 -23.16 -0.09 4.12
C ASN A 150 -22.88 0.92 5.25
N LYS A 151 -22.22 2.04 4.95
CA LYS A 151 -21.74 3.04 5.93
C LYS A 151 -20.62 2.54 6.83
N GLU A 152 -19.87 1.53 6.37
CA GLU A 152 -18.63 1.13 7.01
C GLU A 152 -17.53 2.12 6.61
N THR A 153 -16.87 2.70 7.61
CA THR A 153 -15.79 3.68 7.39
C THR A 153 -14.44 3.00 7.29
N PHE A 154 -13.60 3.49 6.38
CA PHE A 154 -12.22 3.06 6.24
C PHE A 154 -11.35 4.24 5.78
N LEU A 155 -10.03 4.11 5.91
CA LEU A 155 -9.10 5.18 5.56
C LEU A 155 -8.23 4.79 4.38
N ASN A 156 -7.71 5.81 3.70
CA ASN A 156 -6.62 5.69 2.76
C ASN A 156 -5.48 6.61 3.21
N TYR A 157 -4.49 6.04 3.90
CA TYR A 157 -3.32 6.75 4.44
C TYR A 157 -2.16 6.71 3.44
N ASN A 158 -1.67 7.88 3.05
CA ASN A 158 -0.65 8.02 2.03
C ASN A 158 0.49 8.90 2.51
N THR A 159 1.71 8.49 2.19
CA THR A 159 2.89 9.35 2.19
C THR A 159 3.53 9.31 0.81
N ARG A 160 3.97 10.46 0.32
CA ARG A 160 4.81 10.60 -0.87
C ARG A 160 6.12 11.22 -0.43
N ILE A 161 7.21 10.49 -0.63
CA ILE A 161 8.56 10.95 -0.35
C ILE A 161 9.10 11.50 -1.66
N LEU A 162 9.33 12.82 -1.73
CA LEU A 162 9.87 13.42 -2.95
C LEU A 162 11.35 13.05 -3.10
N THR A 163 11.74 12.80 -4.34
CA THR A 163 13.11 12.43 -4.72
C THR A 163 13.61 13.38 -5.80
N ARG A 164 14.87 13.24 -6.21
CA ARG A 164 15.48 14.06 -7.26
C ARG A 164 14.66 14.06 -8.54
N GLU A 165 14.19 12.89 -8.97
CA GLU A 165 13.61 12.66 -10.30
C GLU A 165 12.17 12.09 -10.23
N GLY A 166 11.54 12.10 -9.07
CA GLY A 166 10.21 11.52 -8.90
C GLY A 166 9.74 11.45 -7.44
N ASN A 167 9.00 10.41 -7.10
CA ASN A 167 8.58 10.16 -5.72
C ASN A 167 8.51 8.67 -5.38
N ILE A 168 8.72 8.35 -4.10
CA ILE A 168 8.32 7.06 -3.52
C ILE A 168 6.94 7.22 -2.91
N SER A 169 6.01 6.40 -3.37
CA SER A 169 4.68 6.23 -2.79
C SER A 169 4.72 5.21 -1.67
N VAL A 170 4.38 5.62 -0.45
CA VAL A 170 4.25 4.75 0.72
C VAL A 170 2.78 4.65 1.10
N ILE A 171 2.22 3.44 1.08
CA ILE A 171 0.79 3.20 1.32
C ILE A 171 0.64 2.20 2.45
N LEU A 172 -0.04 2.62 3.53
CA LEU A 172 -0.43 1.73 4.62
C LEU A 172 -1.78 1.07 4.32
N VAL A 173 -1.79 -0.25 4.28
CA VAL A 173 -3.00 -1.08 4.21
C VAL A 173 -3.21 -1.72 5.58
N THR A 174 -4.33 -1.43 6.24
CA THR A 174 -4.61 -1.89 7.61
C THR A 174 -6.09 -2.03 7.85
N ASP A 175 -6.47 -2.79 8.88
CA ASP A 175 -7.84 -2.82 9.38
C ASP A 175 -8.21 -1.49 10.09
N PRO A 176 -9.50 -1.07 10.05
CA PRO A 176 -9.94 0.15 10.69
C PRO A 176 -9.82 0.16 12.23
N GLN A 177 -9.81 -1.01 12.88
CA GLN A 177 -9.81 -1.11 14.34
C GLN A 177 -8.44 -0.81 14.94
N ASN A 178 -7.36 -1.16 14.24
CA ASN A 178 -5.97 -0.93 14.63
C ASN A 178 -5.31 0.23 13.88
N MET A 179 -6.07 0.94 13.06
CA MET A 179 -5.58 2.01 12.18
C MET A 179 -4.62 2.99 12.87
N GLU A 180 -5.01 3.56 14.01
CA GLU A 180 -4.17 4.53 14.74
C GLU A 180 -2.84 3.92 15.22
N ALA A 181 -2.88 2.69 15.73
CA ALA A 181 -1.67 1.99 16.15
C ALA A 181 -0.75 1.69 14.95
N ASN A 182 -1.32 1.33 13.81
CA ASN A 182 -0.55 0.98 12.61
C ASN A 182 0.00 2.22 11.89
N LYS A 183 -0.69 3.37 11.95
CA LYS A 183 -0.13 4.68 11.54
C LYS A 183 1.09 5.03 12.39
N GLN A 184 1.00 4.88 13.72
CA GLN A 184 2.15 5.10 14.61
C GLN A 184 3.32 4.17 14.28
N ILE A 185 3.05 2.89 13.95
CA ILE A 185 4.10 1.97 13.51
C ILE A 185 4.78 2.48 12.24
N LEU A 186 4.02 2.93 11.22
CA LEU A 186 4.59 3.50 10.00
C LEU A 186 5.45 4.74 10.30
N ASP A 187 4.91 5.68 11.07
CA ASP A 187 5.55 6.97 11.33
C ASP A 187 6.76 6.87 12.28
N GLU A 188 6.78 5.90 13.19
CA GLU A 188 7.85 5.77 14.20
C GLU A 188 8.89 4.70 13.85
N LYS A 189 8.51 3.64 13.11
CA LYS A 189 9.37 2.47 12.89
C LYS A 189 9.73 2.19 11.44
N ILE A 190 9.07 2.83 10.47
CA ILE A 190 9.34 2.56 9.04
C ILE A 190 9.83 3.84 8.35
N LEU A 191 9.06 4.92 8.35
CA LEU A 191 9.44 6.16 7.66
C LEU A 191 10.77 6.76 8.15
N PRO A 192 11.08 6.80 9.46
CA PRO A 192 12.34 7.37 9.94
C PRO A 192 13.58 6.53 9.58
N LEU A 193 13.39 5.27 9.21
CA LEU A 193 14.45 4.32 8.87
C LEU A 193 14.65 4.18 7.35
N LEU A 194 13.82 4.86 6.56
CA LEU A 194 13.94 4.94 5.11
C LEU A 194 14.96 6.01 4.72
N ASN A 195 16.00 5.58 4.00
CA ASN A 195 17.09 6.42 3.55
C ASN A 195 17.11 6.49 2.02
N ILE A 196 16.86 7.67 1.46
CA ILE A 196 17.05 7.94 0.03
C ILE A 196 18.55 7.91 -0.28
N LYS A 197 18.95 7.12 -1.29
CA LYS A 197 20.35 6.94 -1.68
C LYS A 197 20.92 8.26 -2.24
N GLU A 198 22.21 8.50 -2.03
CA GLU A 198 22.91 9.67 -2.56
C GLU A 198 22.76 9.74 -4.09
N GLY A 199 22.50 10.95 -4.61
CA GLY A 199 22.20 11.18 -6.01
C GLY A 199 20.71 11.06 -6.36
N ASN A 200 19.88 10.49 -5.48
CA ASN A 200 18.43 10.39 -5.62
C ASN A 200 17.66 11.31 -4.65
N LYS A 201 18.33 12.02 -3.74
CA LYS A 201 17.63 12.87 -2.76
C LYS A 201 16.97 14.05 -3.45
N TYR A 202 15.85 14.52 -2.91
CA TYR A 202 15.18 15.71 -3.42
C TYR A 202 16.15 16.92 -3.56
N THR A 203 17.05 17.08 -2.59
CA THR A 203 18.07 18.13 -2.55
C THR A 203 19.21 17.95 -3.57
N ASP A 204 19.33 16.79 -4.19
CA ASP A 204 20.34 16.51 -5.22
C ASP A 204 19.89 17.02 -6.60
N PHE A 205 18.72 17.64 -6.70
CA PHE A 205 18.18 18.23 -7.92
C PHE A 205 19.12 19.28 -8.53
N ASN A 206 19.28 19.19 -9.84
CA ASN A 206 20.03 20.12 -10.64
C ASN A 206 19.15 20.68 -11.77
N GLU A 207 18.75 21.95 -11.62
CA GLU A 207 17.92 22.67 -12.59
C GLU A 207 18.48 22.72 -14.02
N SER A 208 19.79 22.53 -14.20
CA SER A 208 20.44 22.58 -15.51
C SER A 208 20.42 21.25 -16.27
N THR A 209 20.19 20.13 -15.58
CA THR A 209 20.25 18.78 -16.18
C THR A 209 18.98 17.99 -15.97
N ASP A 210 18.30 18.18 -14.86
CA ASP A 210 17.24 17.29 -14.42
C ASP A 210 15.88 17.73 -14.97
N LYS A 211 15.04 16.75 -15.25
CA LYS A 211 13.68 17.00 -15.72
C LYS A 211 12.82 17.48 -14.55
N VAL A 212 12.10 18.56 -14.74
CA VAL A 212 11.04 19.02 -13.83
C VAL A 212 9.73 18.32 -14.19
N ALA A 213 8.99 17.83 -13.19
CA ALA A 213 7.67 17.27 -13.39
C ALA A 213 6.69 18.33 -13.91
N GLU A 214 5.72 17.93 -14.71
CA GLU A 214 4.70 18.85 -15.28
C GLU A 214 3.65 19.28 -14.24
N TYR A 215 3.78 18.84 -12.99
CA TYR A 215 2.79 18.99 -11.94
C TYR A 215 3.45 19.14 -10.55
N GLY A 216 2.71 19.67 -9.58
CA GLY A 216 3.13 19.87 -8.19
C GLY A 216 2.40 18.95 -7.19
N LEU A 217 2.60 19.23 -5.90
CA LEU A 217 1.97 18.57 -4.74
C LEU A 217 0.45 18.32 -4.86
N SER A 218 -0.35 19.31 -5.26
CA SER A 218 -1.81 19.19 -5.34
C SER A 218 -2.24 18.15 -6.37
N ALA A 219 -1.58 18.18 -7.54
CA ALA A 219 -1.81 17.18 -8.58
C ALA A 219 -1.26 15.80 -8.18
N LEU A 220 -0.14 15.76 -7.44
CA LEU A 220 0.40 14.52 -6.89
C LEU A 220 -0.58 13.84 -5.91
N ILE A 221 -1.24 14.62 -5.04
CA ILE A 221 -2.31 14.13 -4.14
C ILE A 221 -3.41 13.49 -4.98
N LEU A 222 -3.87 14.18 -6.03
CA LEU A 222 -4.87 13.65 -6.96
C LEU A 222 -4.33 12.55 -7.91
N GLY A 223 -3.20 11.90 -7.61
CA GLY A 223 -2.71 10.73 -8.37
C GLY A 223 -1.79 11.05 -9.55
N GLY A 224 -1.24 12.26 -9.61
CA GLY A 224 -0.16 12.63 -10.53
C GLY A 224 -0.49 12.44 -12.01
N THR A 225 0.47 11.93 -12.79
CA THR A 225 0.35 11.70 -14.24
C THR A 225 -0.70 10.65 -14.65
N GLY A 226 -1.20 9.84 -13.70
CA GLY A 226 -2.30 8.90 -13.93
C GLY A 226 -3.59 9.57 -14.42
N LEU A 227 -3.72 10.89 -14.24
CA LEU A 227 -4.82 11.71 -14.78
C LEU A 227 -4.62 12.13 -16.25
N ALA A 228 -3.38 12.34 -16.70
CA ALA A 228 -3.10 12.94 -18.00
C ALA A 228 -3.29 11.99 -19.19
N VAL A 229 -3.06 10.69 -18.98
CA VAL A 229 -3.22 9.64 -20.01
C VAL A 229 -4.70 9.28 -20.22
N ALA A 230 -5.54 9.58 -19.24
CA ALA A 230 -6.94 9.21 -19.24
C ALA A 230 -7.87 10.42 -19.35
N LYS A 231 -7.75 11.21 -20.43
CA LYS A 231 -8.73 12.27 -20.79
C LYS A 231 -10.18 11.78 -20.99
N LYS A 232 -10.45 10.47 -20.78
CA LYS A 232 -11.79 9.86 -20.68
C LYS A 232 -11.94 8.80 -19.58
N ALA A 233 -10.94 8.61 -18.70
CA ALA A 233 -10.98 7.63 -17.61
C ALA A 233 -10.14 8.11 -16.40
N GLY A 234 -10.17 9.41 -16.13
CA GLY A 234 -9.36 10.06 -15.09
C GLY A 234 -9.73 9.55 -13.71
N LEU A 235 -8.73 9.37 -12.83
CA LEU A 235 -8.79 8.99 -11.40
C LEU A 235 -9.43 7.61 -11.08
N ILE A 236 -10.33 7.17 -11.95
CA ILE A 236 -11.30 6.11 -11.80
C ILE A 236 -10.74 4.78 -12.30
N ALA A 237 -9.84 4.75 -13.29
CA ALA A 237 -9.17 3.50 -13.65
C ALA A 237 -8.31 2.98 -12.49
N VAL A 238 -7.66 3.87 -11.74
CA VAL A 238 -6.89 3.53 -10.54
C VAL A 238 -7.84 3.26 -9.38
N LEU A 239 -8.77 4.16 -9.05
CA LEU A 239 -9.71 3.94 -7.94
C LEU A 239 -10.76 2.82 -8.16
N LEU A 240 -11.07 2.39 -9.39
CA LEU A 240 -11.95 1.24 -9.68
C LEU A 240 -11.17 -0.04 -9.97
N ALA A 241 -9.94 0.00 -10.50
CA ALA A 241 -9.05 -1.15 -10.39
C ALA A 241 -8.83 -1.48 -8.91
N PHE A 242 -8.77 -0.44 -8.07
CA PHE A 242 -8.72 -0.59 -6.63
C PHE A 242 -10.11 -0.79 -5.99
N GLY A 243 -11.20 -0.21 -6.48
CA GLY A 243 -12.54 -0.30 -5.84
C GLY A 243 -13.33 -1.56 -6.21
N LYS A 244 -13.13 -2.12 -7.41
CA LYS A 244 -13.68 -3.43 -7.78
C LYS A 244 -12.87 -4.61 -7.23
N LYS A 245 -11.64 -4.38 -6.75
CA LYS A 245 -10.75 -5.44 -6.22
C LYS A 245 -10.35 -5.29 -4.74
N PHE A 246 -10.23 -4.08 -4.21
CA PHE A 246 -10.03 -3.76 -2.79
C PHE A 246 -11.30 -3.26 -2.10
N GLY A 247 -12.45 -3.81 -2.45
CA GLY A 247 -13.63 -3.59 -1.63
C GLY A 247 -13.48 -4.29 -0.29
N VAL A 248 -12.70 -3.72 0.65
CA VAL A 248 -12.58 -4.07 2.08
C VAL A 248 -12.38 -5.57 2.40
N LEU A 249 -12.18 -6.43 1.39
CA LEU A 249 -12.16 -7.89 1.52
C LEU A 249 -10.75 -8.46 1.56
N VAL A 250 -9.70 -7.64 1.37
CA VAL A 250 -8.32 -8.14 1.40
C VAL A 250 -7.81 -8.35 2.83
N VAL A 251 -8.30 -7.60 3.82
CA VAL A 251 -7.96 -7.88 5.24
C VAL A 251 -8.55 -9.23 5.68
N ALA A 252 -9.78 -9.56 5.26
CA ALA A 252 -10.42 -10.83 5.62
C ALA A 252 -9.86 -12.05 4.84
N ALA A 253 -9.39 -11.86 3.59
CA ALA A 253 -8.77 -12.91 2.80
C ALA A 253 -7.37 -13.29 3.30
N ILE A 254 -6.57 -12.32 3.75
CA ILE A 254 -5.25 -12.54 4.35
C ILE A 254 -5.37 -13.26 5.71
N VAL A 255 -6.35 -12.87 6.55
CA VAL A 255 -6.58 -13.49 7.87
C VAL A 255 -7.14 -14.93 7.75
N GLY A 256 -7.97 -15.19 6.73
CA GLY A 256 -8.56 -16.51 6.48
C GLY A 256 -7.55 -17.56 6.03
N LEU A 257 -6.62 -17.18 5.13
CA LEU A 257 -5.65 -18.11 4.53
C LEU A 257 -4.60 -18.59 5.55
N TRP A 258 -4.24 -17.73 6.49
CA TRP A 258 -3.21 -18.00 7.48
C TRP A 258 -3.67 -18.90 8.64
N SER A 259 -4.94 -18.81 9.02
CA SER A 259 -5.57 -19.72 9.98
C SER A 259 -5.64 -21.18 9.48
N PHE A 260 -5.70 -21.38 8.15
CA PHE A 260 -5.76 -22.69 7.51
C PHE A 260 -4.39 -23.40 7.48
N ILE A 261 -3.30 -22.63 7.31
CA ILE A 261 -1.91 -23.14 7.39
C ILE A 261 -1.60 -23.66 8.80
N ARG A 262 -2.11 -22.98 9.84
CA ARG A 262 -1.93 -23.35 11.26
C ARG A 262 -2.43 -24.76 11.61
N LYS A 263 -3.47 -25.25 10.94
CA LYS A 263 -4.12 -26.54 11.29
C LYS A 263 -3.33 -27.76 10.79
N LYS A 264 -2.42 -27.58 9.82
CA LYS A 264 -1.67 -28.69 9.20
C LYS A 264 -0.31 -28.96 9.86
N LYS A 265 0.26 -27.97 10.58
CA LYS A 265 1.55 -28.11 11.30
C LYS A 265 1.42 -28.79 12.67
N LYS A 266 0.24 -28.82 13.28
CA LYS A 266 0.03 -29.44 14.61
C LYS A 266 -0.08 -30.98 14.60
N ASN A 267 -0.17 -31.61 13.42
CA ASN A 267 -0.35 -33.06 13.28
C ASN A 267 0.89 -33.83 12.80
N LYS A 268 2.09 -33.22 12.74
CA LYS A 268 3.32 -33.90 12.29
C LYS A 268 4.42 -34.07 13.33
N THR A 269 4.12 -33.84 14.62
CA THR A 269 5.05 -34.15 15.71
C THR A 269 4.37 -35.06 16.72
N SER A 270 4.07 -36.28 16.29
CA SER A 270 3.79 -37.43 17.16
C SER A 270 4.09 -38.70 16.38
N GLU A 271 5.35 -38.88 15.95
CA GLU A 271 5.87 -40.23 15.79
C GLU A 271 6.63 -40.59 17.06
N THR A 272 6.00 -41.50 17.80
CA THR A 272 6.39 -42.10 19.06
C THR A 272 7.71 -42.85 18.90
N VAL A 273 8.73 -42.49 19.68
CA VAL A 273 9.89 -43.36 19.91
C VAL A 273 9.46 -44.39 20.97
N GLU A 274 9.37 -45.66 20.58
CA GLU A 274 9.20 -46.78 21.53
C GLU A 274 10.49 -46.96 22.35
N PRO A 275 10.39 -47.21 23.67
CA PRO A 275 11.55 -47.60 24.46
C PRO A 275 11.84 -49.10 24.27
N ILE A 276 13.10 -49.40 23.97
CA ILE A 276 13.68 -50.74 24.03
C ILE A 276 13.68 -51.18 25.50
N SER A 277 13.11 -52.34 25.79
CA SER A 277 13.23 -53.01 27.10
C SER A 277 14.29 -54.11 27.02
N GLU A 278 15.06 -54.25 28.10
CA GLU A 278 15.94 -55.38 28.40
C GLU A 278 15.16 -56.67 28.69
#